data_AF-A0A1Q3AXS3-F1
#
_entry.id   AF-A0A1Q3AXS3-F1
#
_cell.length_a   1.000
_cell.length_b   1.000
_cell.length_c   1.000
_cell.angle_alpha   90.00
_cell.angle_beta   90.00
_cell.angle_gamma   90.00
#
_symmetry.space_group_name_H-M   'P 1'
#
loop_
_entity.id
_entity.type
_entity.pdbx_description
1 polymer ?
#
loop_
_entity_poly.entity_id
_entity_poly.type
_entity_poly.pdbx_seq_one_letter_code
_entity_poly.pdbx_strand_id
1 'polypeptide(L)'
;MNVNIGLEGSSITRPPFFDGNNYRFWKTRMTNFLQSLDYQLWHIIVNGPRMPTRAIEGVVSPKPENEYNDNDFRTLQLNSKAKHVLFCAVGPNEFNRISSCDSAKEMWDLLEVTYEGTNQV
;
A
#
# COMPACT_ATOMS: atom_id res chain seq x y z
N MET A 1 7.48 -18.14 -26.84
CA MET A 1 6.94 -17.03 -26.03
C MET A 1 8.11 -16.39 -25.33
N ASN A 2 8.45 -15.15 -25.69
CA ASN A 2 9.55 -14.42 -25.07
C ASN A 2 9.02 -13.82 -23.77
N VAL A 3 9.34 -14.48 -22.65
CA VAL A 3 9.15 -13.90 -21.32
C VAL A 3 10.19 -12.81 -21.19
N ASN A 4 9.78 -11.56 -21.40
CA ASN A 4 10.58 -10.40 -21.03
C ASN A 4 10.70 -10.40 -19.50
N ILE A 5 11.68 -11.16 -18.99
CA ILE A 5 12.22 -10.97 -17.64
C ILE A 5 12.88 -9.60 -17.68
N GLY A 6 12.10 -8.57 -17.34
CA GLY A 6 12.65 -7.24 -17.14
C GLY A 6 13.75 -7.35 -16.09
N LEU A 7 14.94 -6.88 -16.42
CA LEU A 7 16.10 -6.80 -15.53
C LEU A 7 15.67 -6.37 -14.12
N GLU A 8 15.64 -7.31 -13.18
CA GLU A 8 15.41 -7.02 -11.78
C GLU A 8 16.60 -6.24 -11.24
N GLY A 9 16.51 -4.91 -11.16
CA GLY A 9 17.63 -4.14 -10.61
C GLY A 9 17.58 -2.64 -10.69
N SER A 10 17.08 -2.04 -11.77
CA SER A 10 17.47 -0.64 -12.08
C SER A 10 16.33 0.32 -12.41
N SER A 11 15.07 -0.07 -12.23
CA SER A 11 13.95 0.82 -12.52
C SER A 11 13.57 1.66 -11.30
N ILE A 12 13.65 2.98 -11.44
CA ILE A 12 13.07 3.94 -10.50
C ILE A 12 11.56 4.15 -10.74
N THR A 13 11.01 3.55 -11.79
CA THR A 13 9.63 3.78 -12.23
C THR A 13 8.73 2.56 -12.06
N ARG A 14 9.29 1.35 -11.96
CA ARG A 14 8.55 0.10 -11.82
C ARG A 14 8.78 -0.49 -10.43
N PRO A 15 7.72 -0.86 -9.69
CA PRO A 15 7.88 -1.47 -8.38
C PRO A 15 8.57 -2.84 -8.52
N PRO A 16 9.32 -3.28 -7.48
CA PRO A 16 9.89 -4.61 -7.45
C PRO A 16 8.77 -5.66 -7.44
N PHE A 17 8.86 -6.64 -8.33
CA PHE A 17 7.85 -7.70 -8.44
C PHE A 17 8.03 -8.74 -7.33
N PHE A 18 6.92 -9.27 -6.83
CA PHE A 18 6.83 -10.32 -5.83
C PHE A 18 6.19 -11.56 -6.42
N ASP A 19 6.97 -12.63 -6.50
CA ASP A 19 6.56 -13.94 -7.00
C ASP A 19 6.12 -14.90 -5.88
N GLY A 20 6.13 -14.45 -4.62
CA GLY A 20 5.84 -15.27 -3.43
C GLY A 20 7.10 -15.81 -2.73
N ASN A 21 8.30 -15.62 -3.29
CA ASN A 21 9.55 -16.10 -2.71
C ASN A 21 10.37 -14.97 -2.07
N ASN A 22 11.17 -15.31 -1.06
CA ASN A 22 12.11 -14.40 -0.41
C ASN A 22 11.49 -13.06 0.01
N TYR A 23 10.35 -13.13 0.73
CA TYR A 23 9.57 -11.95 1.13
C TYR A 23 10.41 -10.87 1.82
N ARG A 24 11.33 -11.23 2.72
CA ARG A 24 12.20 -10.26 3.41
C ARG A 24 13.03 -9.40 2.44
N PHE A 25 13.54 -10.01 1.37
CA PHE A 25 14.27 -9.31 0.33
C PHE A 25 13.35 -8.38 -0.48
N TRP A 26 12.20 -8.90 -0.93
CA TRP A 26 11.20 -8.10 -1.64
C TRP A 26 10.71 -6.91 -0.80
N LYS A 27 10.35 -7.15 0.46
CA LYS A 27 9.87 -6.16 1.43
C LYS A 27 10.86 -5.00 1.53
N THR A 28 12.14 -5.30 1.70
CA THR A 28 13.20 -4.28 1.79
C THR A 28 13.26 -3.43 0.52
N ARG A 29 13.22 -4.06 -0.66
CA ARG A 29 13.23 -3.33 -1.95
C ARG A 29 11.97 -2.50 -2.15
N MET A 30 10.81 -3.04 -1.78
CA MET A 30 9.53 -2.39 -1.95
C MET A 30 9.39 -1.18 -1.03
N THR A 31 9.80 -1.30 0.24
CA THR A 31 9.86 -0.17 1.17
C THR A 31 10.74 0.97 0.63
N ASN A 32 11.96 0.65 0.16
CA ASN A 32 12.85 1.64 -0.43
C ASN A 32 12.25 2.28 -1.69
N PHE A 33 11.61 1.49 -2.56
CA PHE A 33 10.93 1.98 -3.76
C PHE A 33 9.81 2.98 -3.41
N LEU A 34 8.91 2.62 -2.50
CA LEU A 34 7.80 3.47 -2.06
C LEU A 34 8.29 4.78 -1.45
N GLN A 35 9.31 4.71 -0.58
CA GLN A 35 9.91 5.90 0.02
C GLN A 35 10.56 6.82 -1.02
N SER A 36 11.23 6.25 -2.03
CA SER A 36 11.84 7.01 -3.11
C SER A 36 10.82 7.61 -4.09
N LEU A 37 9.67 6.95 -4.27
CA LEU A 37 8.60 7.39 -5.16
C LEU A 37 7.85 8.59 -4.57
N ASP A 38 7.48 8.49 -3.30
CA ASP A 38 6.85 9.55 -2.50
C ASP A 38 6.78 9.06 -1.05
N TYR A 39 7.51 9.71 -0.15
CA TYR A 39 7.59 9.29 1.26
C TYR A 39 6.22 9.29 1.96
N GLN A 40 5.25 10.09 1.48
CA GLN A 40 3.89 10.08 2.03
C GLN A 40 3.16 8.76 1.73
N LEU A 41 3.50 8.04 0.65
CA LEU A 41 2.94 6.72 0.36
C LEU A 41 3.35 5.70 1.42
N TRP A 42 4.63 5.69 1.79
CA TRP A 42 5.11 4.82 2.86
C TRP A 42 4.44 5.14 4.18
N HIS A 43 4.27 6.42 4.50
CA HIS A 43 3.53 6.85 5.69
C HIS A 43 2.08 6.34 5.70
N ILE A 44 1.37 6.40 4.57
CA ILE A 44 -0.01 5.89 4.43
C ILE A 44 -0.07 4.37 4.55
N ILE A 45 0.92 3.65 4.03
CA ILE A 45 0.98 2.18 4.13
C ILE A 45 1.18 1.75 5.58
N VAL A 46 2.08 2.40 6.32
CA VAL A 46 2.35 2.00 7.71
C VAL A 46 1.20 2.40 8.65
N ASN A 47 0.71 3.63 8.53
CA ASN A 47 -0.23 4.21 9.49
C ASN A 47 -1.70 4.15 9.06
N GLY A 48 -1.96 3.82 7.80
CA GLY A 48 -3.30 3.85 7.20
C GLY A 48 -3.69 5.24 6.71
N PRO A 49 -4.65 5.33 5.76
CA PRO A 49 -5.26 6.60 5.42
C PRO A 49 -6.00 7.18 6.61
N ARG A 50 -5.78 8.47 6.88
CA ARG A 50 -6.64 9.18 7.83
C ARG A 50 -8.01 9.37 7.20
N MET A 51 -9.02 8.73 7.79
CA MET A 51 -10.40 8.92 7.35
C MET A 51 -10.82 10.38 7.56
N PRO A 52 -11.46 11.03 6.57
CA PRO A 52 -12.01 12.36 6.74
C PRO A 52 -13.04 12.39 7.88
N THR A 53 -12.76 13.18 8.91
CA THR A 53 -13.63 13.36 10.06
C THR A 53 -13.99 14.82 10.26
N ARG A 54 -15.16 15.08 10.82
CA ARG A 54 -15.57 16.39 11.31
C ARG A 54 -15.80 16.34 12.81
N ALA A 55 -15.61 17.47 13.48
CA ALA A 55 -15.94 17.65 14.89
C ALA A 55 -17.00 18.73 15.01
N ILE A 56 -18.19 18.37 15.49
CA ILE A 56 -19.30 19.30 15.75
C ILE A 56 -19.58 19.19 17.25
N GLU A 57 -19.48 20.32 17.97
CA GLU A 57 -19.72 20.37 19.43
C GLU A 57 -18.89 19.34 20.24
N GLY A 58 -17.66 19.06 19.78
CA GLY A 58 -16.77 18.09 20.43
C GLY A 58 -17.02 16.62 20.06
N VAL A 59 -18.07 16.32 19.29
CA VAL A 59 -18.34 14.97 18.77
C VAL A 59 -17.64 14.76 17.44
N VAL A 60 -16.75 13.76 17.36
CA VAL A 60 -16.05 13.38 16.12
C VAL A 60 -16.87 12.34 15.37
N SER A 61 -17.22 12.64 14.11
CA SER A 61 -17.91 11.73 13.21
C SER A 61 -17.20 11.65 11.85
N PRO A 62 -17.45 10.61 11.03
CA PRO A 62 -17.09 10.65 9.62
C PRO A 62 -17.64 11.92 8.97
N LYS A 63 -16.80 12.53 8.13
CA LYS A 63 -17.19 13.67 7.33
C LYS A 63 -17.97 13.15 6.11
N PRO A 64 -19.10 13.76 5.72
CA PRO A 64 -19.74 13.42 4.46
C PRO A 64 -18.90 13.92 3.27
N GLU A 65 -18.96 13.23 2.15
CA GLU A 65 -18.07 13.48 0.98
C GLU A 65 -18.22 14.89 0.40
N ASN A 66 -19.42 15.47 0.47
CA ASN A 66 -19.68 16.85 0.03
C ASN A 66 -18.98 17.93 0.89
N GLU A 67 -18.46 17.56 2.06
CA GLU A 67 -17.70 18.44 2.96
C GLU A 67 -16.19 18.20 2.84
N TYR A 68 -15.74 17.27 1.99
CA TYR A 68 -14.31 16.97 1.84
C TYR A 68 -13.55 18.18 1.32
N ASN A 69 -12.39 18.42 1.93
CA ASN A 69 -11.44 19.43 1.46
C ASN A 69 -10.30 18.78 0.65
N ASP A 70 -9.44 19.62 0.07
CA ASP A 70 -8.32 19.15 -0.76
C ASP A 70 -7.39 18.16 -0.01
N ASN A 71 -7.24 18.30 1.30
CA ASN A 71 -6.41 17.40 2.10
C ASN A 71 -7.07 16.03 2.29
N ASP A 72 -8.39 15.98 2.45
CA ASP A 72 -9.16 14.73 2.51
C ASP A 72 -9.00 13.96 1.18
N PHE A 73 -9.21 14.63 0.05
CA PHE A 73 -9.02 14.05 -1.28
C PHE A 73 -7.56 13.62 -1.52
N ARG A 74 -6.58 14.43 -1.11
CA ARG A 74 -5.16 14.07 -1.21
C ARG A 74 -4.84 12.79 -0.45
N THR A 75 -5.40 12.61 0.75
CA THR A 75 -5.18 11.41 1.56
C THR A 75 -5.77 10.18 0.89
N LEU A 76 -7.00 10.29 0.36
CA LEU A 76 -7.65 9.22 -0.40
C LEU A 76 -6.88 8.86 -1.67
N GLN A 77 -6.37 9.87 -2.39
CA GLN A 77 -5.57 9.68 -3.59
C GLN A 77 -4.25 8.98 -3.29
N LEU A 78 -3.55 9.36 -2.20
CA LEU A 78 -2.32 8.70 -1.76
C LEU A 78 -2.56 7.22 -1.42
N ASN A 79 -3.66 6.91 -0.71
CA ASN A 79 -4.04 5.52 -0.44
C ASN A 79 -4.31 4.76 -1.74
N SER A 80 -5.10 5.32 -2.66
CA SER A 80 -5.37 4.70 -3.97
C SER A 80 -4.09 4.46 -4.78
N LYS A 81 -3.16 5.42 -4.78
CA LYS A 81 -1.84 5.28 -5.42
C LYS A 81 -1.02 4.17 -4.76
N ALA A 82 -1.00 4.10 -3.44
CA ALA A 82 -0.32 3.04 -2.70
C ALA A 82 -0.91 1.65 -3.01
N LYS A 83 -2.25 1.51 -3.00
CA LYS A 83 -2.93 0.27 -3.40
C LYS A 83 -2.53 -0.16 -4.82
N HIS A 84 -2.55 0.79 -5.76
CA HIS A 84 -2.15 0.53 -7.14
C HIS A 84 -0.71 0.02 -7.26
N VAL A 85 0.24 0.67 -6.57
CA VAL A 85 1.65 0.23 -6.55
C VAL A 85 1.77 -1.19 -6.02
N LEU A 86 1.07 -1.52 -4.93
CA LEU A 86 1.08 -2.88 -4.36
C LEU A 86 0.49 -3.90 -5.33
N PHE A 87 -0.66 -3.61 -5.97
CA PHE A 87 -1.24 -4.51 -6.97
C PHE A 87 -0.31 -4.76 -8.17
N CYS A 88 0.37 -3.73 -8.66
CA CYS A 88 1.32 -3.87 -9.77
C CYS A 88 2.58 -4.66 -9.39
N ALA A 89 2.86 -4.79 -8.10
CA ALA A 89 4.06 -5.40 -7.59
C ALA A 89 3.90 -6.87 -7.21
N VAL A 90 2.70 -7.43 -7.26
CA VAL A 90 2.44 -8.79 -6.79
C VAL A 90 1.95 -9.70 -7.91
N GLY A 91 2.30 -10.99 -7.81
CA GLY A 91 1.76 -12.02 -8.69
C GLY A 91 0.28 -12.33 -8.43
N PRO A 92 -0.39 -13.13 -9.30
CA PRO A 92 -1.83 -13.39 -9.22
C PRO A 92 -2.33 -13.98 -7.91
N ASN A 93 -1.55 -14.87 -7.28
CA ASN A 93 -1.92 -15.49 -6.00
C ASN A 93 -2.02 -14.45 -4.88
N GLU A 94 -1.02 -13.57 -4.82
CA GLU A 94 -0.97 -12.50 -3.82
C GLU A 94 -1.94 -11.36 -4.12
N PHE A 95 -2.17 -11.08 -5.41
CA PHE A 95 -3.24 -10.17 -5.82
C PHE A 95 -4.59 -10.63 -5.25
N ASN A 96 -4.95 -11.90 -5.44
CA ASN A 96 -6.20 -12.44 -4.93
C ASN A 96 -6.30 -12.31 -3.41
N ARG A 97 -5.19 -12.56 -2.70
CA ARG A 97 -5.10 -12.44 -1.24
C ARG A 97 -5.40 -11.03 -0.75
N ILE A 98 -4.82 -10.01 -1.39
CA ILE A 98 -4.94 -8.60 -0.94
C ILE A 98 -6.10 -7.84 -1.62
N SER A 99 -6.79 -8.47 -2.58
CA SER A 99 -7.83 -7.83 -3.41
C SER A 99 -9.05 -7.34 -2.63
N SER A 100 -9.36 -7.97 -1.50
CA SER A 100 -10.49 -7.59 -0.63
C SER A 100 -10.14 -6.54 0.41
N CYS A 101 -8.88 -6.09 0.49
CA CYS A 101 -8.46 -5.08 1.46
C CYS A 101 -8.95 -3.68 1.07
N ASP A 102 -9.42 -2.92 2.05
CA ASP A 102 -9.98 -1.59 1.86
C ASP A 102 -8.85 -0.54 1.73
N SER A 103 -7.76 -0.73 2.49
CA SER A 103 -6.62 0.20 2.52
C SER A 103 -5.30 -0.42 2.07
N ALA A 104 -4.36 0.43 1.63
CA ALA A 104 -3.00 -0.02 1.32
C ALA A 104 -2.28 -0.57 2.57
N LYS A 105 -2.65 -0.08 3.75
CA LYS A 105 -2.20 -0.61 5.04
C LYS A 105 -2.64 -2.06 5.23
N GLU A 106 -3.93 -2.35 5.08
CA GLU A 106 -4.43 -3.72 5.20
C GLU A 106 -3.78 -4.67 4.19
N MET A 107 -3.55 -4.21 2.95
CA MET A 107 -2.81 -5.01 1.96
C MET A 107 -1.39 -5.34 2.45
N TRP A 108 -0.67 -4.36 2.98
CA TRP A 108 0.69 -4.54 3.50
C TRP A 108 0.73 -5.43 4.74
N ASP A 109 -0.10 -5.12 5.73
CA ASP A 109 -0.19 -5.88 6.98
C ASP A 109 -0.55 -7.35 6.69
N LEU A 110 -1.45 -7.63 5.73
CA LEU A 110 -1.82 -8.99 5.34
C LEU A 110 -0.66 -9.75 4.69
N LEU A 111 0.15 -9.08 3.87
CA LEU A 111 1.36 -9.66 3.30
C LEU A 111 2.39 -9.96 4.41
N GLU A 112 2.61 -9.03 5.35
CA GLU A 112 3.51 -9.24 6.49
C GLU A 112 3.06 -10.46 7.31
N VAL A 113 1.78 -10.51 7.70
CA VAL A 113 1.22 -11.65 8.45
C VAL A 113 1.35 -12.96 7.69
N THR A 114 1.15 -12.96 6.37
CA THR A 114 1.24 -14.16 5.53
C THR A 114 2.66 -14.73 5.47
N TYR A 115 3.67 -13.87 5.38
CA TYR A 115 5.03 -14.27 5.04
C TYR A 115 6.03 -14.22 6.20
N GLU A 116 5.76 -13.41 7.22
CA GLU A 116 6.57 -13.33 8.44
C GLU A 116 5.86 -13.95 9.65
N GLY A 117 4.57 -14.29 9.51
CA GLY A 117 3.73 -14.78 10.59
C GLY A 117 3.22 -13.66 11.51
N THR A 118 2.31 -13.99 12.42
CA THR A 118 1.94 -13.09 13.50
C THR A 118 2.98 -13.21 14.61
N ASN A 119 3.65 -12.12 14.99
CA ASN A 119 4.31 -12.03 16.29
C ASN A 119 3.23 -11.99 17.40
N GLN A 120 2.51 -13.10 17.60
CA GLN A 120 1.77 -13.33 18.84
C GLN A 120 2.74 -13.98 19.82
N VAL A 121 3.24 -13.17 20.76
CA VAL A 121 3.79 -13.63 22.04
C VAL A 121 2.75 -13.31 23.10
#